data_AF-A0A3N4J0H5-F1
#
_entry.id   AF-A0A3N4J0H5-F1
#
_cell.length_a   1.000
_cell.length_b   1.000
_cell.length_c   1.000
_cell.angle_alpha   90.00
_cell.angle_beta   90.00
_cell.angle_gamma   90.00
#
_symmetry.space_group_name_H-M   'P 1'
#
loop_
_entity.id
_entity.type
_entity.pdbx_description
1 polymer ?
#
loop_
_entity_poly.entity_id
_entity_poly.type
_entity_poly.pdbx_seq_one_letter_code
_entity_poly.pdbx_strand_id
1 'polypeptide(L)'
;DLEGVANRRKAFTVSCQREEYFVKGLNRVLSIDGHDKLSRFSFEIYGAIDAYSHYIVWYYVDISNRTAVSVNKQYLRLLRTTLCMSKLICSNKGMEIVLLAQSHITLRRANKPDLPFHKAYSYGKSTKNQRIEAWWNLLMEGQTQEWKVFFAELEEEGQFDGGDIDKSCLQYIYMDIICSHIHQFIAIHNSHSISEQCLRSHYLPTGQPFLLYHYPEGVRDYKEPVNIDTLAALKAEVKDFNLDQYLSEETLKLYAHLLSTSRYPLEFIYGNMQHKSAYIFLREKVADYIQNGEEIKLFNSPTGAEDWIQAHYNHEIERHQDQDHSMVIEDTDNEGINEEGIEESESDRIVPGEGELKVEKGKESEYFWESLGDEEDSNELEINDGYFLDL
;
A
#
# COMPACT_ATOMS: atom_id res chain seq x y z
N ASP A 1 -17.63 -28.94 -35.11
CA ASP A 1 -16.25 -29.41 -35.02
C ASP A 1 -16.00 -29.99 -33.63
N LEU A 2 -16.01 -31.32 -33.53
CA LEU A 2 -15.90 -32.06 -32.26
C LEU A 2 -14.47 -31.99 -31.68
N GLU A 3 -13.49 -31.66 -32.52
CA GLU A 3 -12.08 -31.54 -32.16
C GLU A 3 -11.82 -30.24 -31.37
N GLY A 4 -12.49 -29.16 -31.73
CA GLY A 4 -12.48 -27.89 -31.00
C GLY A 4 -13.20 -27.90 -29.64
N VAL A 5 -14.04 -28.90 -29.37
CA VAL A 5 -14.68 -29.09 -28.04
C VAL A 5 -13.81 -29.99 -27.14
N ALA A 6 -13.14 -30.98 -27.72
CA ALA A 6 -12.17 -31.82 -27.00
C ALA A 6 -10.92 -31.02 -26.56
N ASN A 7 -10.43 -30.10 -27.40
CA ASN A 7 -9.30 -29.23 -27.06
C ASN A 7 -9.67 -28.20 -25.97
N ARG A 8 -10.91 -27.71 -25.93
CA ARG A 8 -11.41 -26.86 -24.83
C ARG A 8 -11.54 -27.60 -23.51
N ARG A 9 -11.94 -28.89 -23.53
CA ARG A 9 -11.94 -29.74 -22.32
C ARG A 9 -10.52 -30.00 -21.81
N LYS A 10 -9.54 -30.26 -22.70
CA LYS A 10 -8.12 -30.41 -22.30
C LYS A 10 -7.54 -29.12 -21.71
N ALA A 11 -7.88 -27.94 -22.26
CA ALA A 11 -7.46 -26.64 -21.70
C ALA A 11 -8.05 -26.36 -20.30
N PHE A 12 -9.24 -26.90 -19.99
CA PHE A 12 -9.82 -26.87 -18.64
C PHE A 12 -9.21 -27.91 -17.68
N THR A 13 -8.51 -28.93 -18.19
CA THR A 13 -7.91 -30.02 -17.39
C THR A 13 -6.43 -29.79 -17.12
N VAL A 14 -5.78 -28.87 -17.83
CA VAL A 14 -4.54 -28.25 -17.34
C VAL A 14 -4.98 -27.28 -16.25
N SER A 15 -5.31 -27.82 -15.08
CA SER A 15 -5.25 -27.00 -13.88
C SER A 15 -3.84 -26.43 -13.89
N CYS A 16 -3.71 -25.12 -14.06
CA CYS A 16 -2.49 -24.42 -13.70
C CYS A 16 -2.19 -24.91 -12.29
N GLN A 17 -1.20 -25.78 -12.13
CA GLN A 17 -0.69 -26.13 -10.82
C GLN A 17 -0.18 -24.80 -10.29
N ARG A 18 -1.00 -24.14 -9.47
CA ARG A 18 -0.59 -22.92 -8.77
C ARG A 18 0.59 -23.37 -7.93
N GLU A 19 1.80 -22.97 -8.31
CA GLU A 19 2.97 -23.15 -7.45
C GLU A 19 2.60 -22.61 -6.08
N GLU A 20 2.81 -23.43 -5.04
CA GLU A 20 2.42 -23.10 -3.69
C GLU A 20 3.26 -21.90 -3.21
N TYR A 21 2.63 -20.73 -3.09
CA TYR A 21 3.29 -19.53 -2.61
C TYR A 21 3.40 -19.56 -1.08
N PHE A 22 4.49 -20.12 -0.59
CA PHE A 22 4.79 -20.26 0.85
C PHE A 22 5.74 -19.16 1.34
N VAL A 23 5.40 -18.54 2.46
CA VAL A 23 6.21 -17.52 3.15
C VAL A 23 6.42 -17.96 4.59
N LYS A 24 7.66 -17.84 5.10
CA LYS A 24 8.06 -18.42 6.40
C LYS A 24 7.52 -17.71 7.64
N GLY A 25 7.01 -16.49 7.51
CA GLY A 25 6.54 -15.69 8.64
C GLY A 25 6.36 -14.23 8.30
N LEU A 26 5.99 -13.45 9.32
CA LEU A 26 5.66 -12.03 9.20
C LEU A 26 6.85 -11.18 8.79
N ASN A 27 6.58 -10.11 8.04
CA ASN A 27 7.57 -9.14 7.56
C ASN A 27 8.72 -9.80 6.78
N ARG A 28 8.57 -11.06 6.36
CA ARG A 28 9.56 -11.78 5.56
C ARG A 28 9.56 -11.25 4.13
N VAL A 29 8.37 -11.07 3.57
CA VAL A 29 8.15 -10.54 2.23
C VAL A 29 7.01 -9.53 2.28
N LEU A 30 7.30 -8.29 1.90
CA LEU A 30 6.31 -7.26 1.63
C LEU A 30 6.07 -7.22 0.12
N SER A 31 4.86 -7.56 -0.29
CA SER A 31 4.43 -7.60 -1.69
C SER A 31 3.78 -6.26 -2.03
N ILE A 32 4.31 -5.56 -3.03
CA ILE A 32 3.94 -4.18 -3.39
C ILE A 32 3.50 -4.15 -4.84
N ASP A 33 2.43 -3.39 -5.15
CA ASP A 33 1.92 -3.25 -6.52
C ASP A 33 1.00 -2.04 -6.70
N GLY A 34 0.87 -1.62 -7.94
CA GLY A 34 -0.08 -0.60 -8.37
C GLY A 34 -1.32 -1.19 -9.02
N HIS A 35 -2.46 -0.52 -8.84
CA HIS A 35 -3.73 -0.86 -9.46
C HIS A 35 -4.20 0.27 -10.38
N ASP A 36 -4.28 -0.01 -11.67
CA ASP A 36 -4.49 0.97 -12.75
C ASP A 36 -5.94 1.09 -13.21
N LYS A 37 -6.86 0.39 -12.55
CA LYS A 37 -8.23 0.20 -13.03
C LYS A 37 -9.08 1.46 -13.09
N LEU A 38 -8.74 2.48 -12.32
CA LEU A 38 -9.36 3.80 -12.35
C LEU A 38 -8.43 4.88 -12.94
N SER A 39 -7.28 4.49 -13.50
CA SER A 39 -6.27 5.42 -14.05
C SER A 39 -6.84 6.34 -15.14
N ARG A 40 -7.81 5.85 -15.92
CA ARG A 40 -8.53 6.65 -16.93
C ARG A 40 -9.21 7.88 -16.33
N PHE A 41 -9.65 7.78 -15.07
CA PHE A 41 -10.32 8.83 -14.32
C PHE A 41 -9.36 9.55 -13.35
N SER A 42 -8.05 9.32 -13.49
CA SER A 42 -6.98 9.90 -12.67
C SER A 42 -7.01 9.49 -11.20
N PHE A 43 -7.51 8.29 -10.93
CA PHE A 43 -7.35 7.64 -9.63
C PHE A 43 -6.51 6.39 -9.82
N GLU A 44 -5.30 6.41 -9.28
CA GLU A 44 -4.37 5.30 -9.28
C GLU A 44 -4.17 4.86 -7.84
N ILE A 45 -4.29 3.56 -7.59
CA ILE A 45 -4.16 3.01 -6.24
C ILE A 45 -2.82 2.29 -6.16
N TYR A 46 -2.15 2.39 -5.02
CA TYR A 46 -0.95 1.65 -4.71
C TYR A 46 -1.12 0.96 -3.37
N GLY A 47 -0.50 -0.21 -3.19
CA GLY A 47 -0.69 -0.99 -1.97
C GLY A 47 0.49 -1.89 -1.66
N ALA A 48 0.56 -2.28 -0.39
CA ALA A 48 1.46 -3.30 0.09
C ALA A 48 0.78 -4.26 1.06
N ILE A 49 1.05 -5.54 0.86
CA ILE A 49 0.53 -6.64 1.66
C ILE A 49 1.68 -7.43 2.28
N ASP A 50 1.57 -7.75 3.57
CA ASP A 50 2.44 -8.75 4.18
C ASP A 50 2.07 -10.13 3.63
N ALA A 51 3.01 -10.76 2.95
CA ALA A 51 2.73 -11.95 2.15
C ALA A 51 2.44 -13.21 2.99
N TYR A 52 2.71 -13.16 4.31
CA TYR A 52 2.34 -14.20 5.26
C TYR A 52 0.94 -13.97 5.80
N SER A 53 0.72 -12.90 6.57
CA SER A 53 -0.54 -12.61 7.28
C SER A 53 -1.69 -12.17 6.38
N HIS A 54 -1.38 -11.75 5.15
CA HIS A 54 -2.30 -11.05 4.24
C HIS A 54 -2.80 -9.70 4.76
N TYR A 55 -2.13 -9.14 5.77
CA TYR A 55 -2.44 -7.82 6.27
C TYR A 55 -2.03 -6.75 5.24
N ILE A 56 -2.94 -5.86 4.90
CA ILE A 56 -2.64 -4.68 4.08
C ILE A 56 -1.92 -3.68 4.98
N VAL A 57 -0.60 -3.59 4.80
CA VAL A 57 0.31 -2.78 5.61
C VAL A 57 0.21 -1.32 5.23
N TRP A 58 -0.01 -1.04 3.95
CA TRP A 58 -0.03 0.30 3.40
C TRP A 58 -0.88 0.32 2.13
N TYR A 59 -1.56 1.43 1.91
CA TYR A 59 -2.17 1.77 0.64
C TYR A 59 -2.11 3.28 0.43
N TYR A 60 -2.32 3.69 -0.82
CA TYR A 60 -2.37 5.08 -1.19
C TYR A 60 -3.20 5.25 -2.45
N VAL A 61 -3.91 6.38 -2.56
CA VAL A 61 -4.67 6.75 -3.74
C VAL A 61 -4.09 8.07 -4.24
N ASP A 62 -3.64 8.10 -5.49
CA ASP A 62 -2.96 9.25 -6.09
C ASP A 62 -3.51 9.53 -7.49
N ILE A 63 -3.16 10.70 -8.01
CA ILE A 63 -3.32 11.09 -9.41
C ILE A 63 -2.26 10.46 -10.31
N SER A 64 -1.11 10.05 -9.74
CA SER A 64 -0.05 9.33 -10.45
C SER A 64 0.77 8.42 -9.53
N ASN A 65 0.45 7.13 -9.52
CA ASN A 65 1.26 6.10 -8.88
C ASN A 65 2.54 5.75 -9.67
N ARG A 66 2.75 6.39 -10.83
CA ARG A 66 3.87 6.12 -11.75
C ARG A 66 5.13 6.94 -11.47
N THR A 67 5.07 7.85 -10.51
CA THR A 67 6.27 8.62 -10.15
C THR A 67 7.06 7.87 -9.10
N ALA A 68 8.32 7.56 -9.43
CA ALA A 68 9.22 6.88 -8.51
C ALA A 68 9.43 7.62 -7.18
N VAL A 69 9.36 8.96 -7.20
CA VAL A 69 9.41 9.82 -6.00
C VAL A 69 8.17 9.64 -5.13
N SER A 70 6.97 9.54 -5.73
CA SER A 70 5.72 9.33 -4.98
C SER A 70 5.75 7.99 -4.25
N VAL A 71 6.02 6.90 -4.97
CA VAL A 71 6.08 5.55 -4.39
C VAL A 71 7.16 5.45 -3.31
N ASN A 72 8.33 6.06 -3.52
CA ASN A 72 9.38 6.11 -2.50
C ASN A 72 8.96 6.92 -1.26
N LYS A 73 8.35 8.09 -1.43
CA LYS A 73 7.92 8.93 -0.30
C LYS A 73 6.83 8.24 0.52
N GLN A 74 5.90 7.53 -0.14
CA GLN A 74 4.88 6.73 0.54
C GLN A 74 5.52 5.64 1.41
N TYR A 75 6.52 4.93 0.87
CA TYR A 75 7.28 3.93 1.63
C TYR A 75 8.06 4.52 2.80
N LEU A 76 8.71 5.68 2.63
CA LEU A 76 9.43 6.36 3.71
C LEU A 76 8.46 6.86 4.80
N ARG A 77 7.24 7.28 4.45
CA ARG A 77 6.18 7.61 5.41
C ARG A 77 5.78 6.37 6.23
N LEU A 78 5.56 5.23 5.58
CA LEU A 78 5.32 3.95 6.26
C LEU A 78 6.42 3.63 7.28
N LEU A 79 7.69 3.70 6.89
CA LEU A 79 8.81 3.42 7.78
C LEU A 79 8.94 4.41 8.95
N ARG A 80 8.57 5.67 8.73
CA ARG A 80 8.53 6.67 9.80
C ARG A 80 7.46 6.33 10.85
N THR A 81 6.33 5.79 10.41
CA THR A 81 5.21 5.41 11.29
C THR A 81 5.50 4.11 12.03
N THR A 82 6.05 3.09 11.37
CA THR A 82 6.26 1.76 11.98
C THR A 82 7.62 1.61 12.66
N LEU A 83 8.60 2.44 12.29
CA LEU A 83 10.03 2.32 12.67
C LEU A 83 10.64 0.94 12.37
N CYS A 84 9.98 0.15 11.52
CA CYS A 84 10.35 -1.22 11.20
C CYS A 84 10.23 -1.46 9.69
N MET A 85 11.13 -2.26 9.14
CA MET A 85 11.14 -2.63 7.72
C MET A 85 11.16 -4.15 7.52
N SER A 86 10.54 -4.62 6.44
CA SER A 86 10.50 -6.03 6.07
C SER A 86 11.86 -6.54 5.55
N LYS A 87 12.06 -7.86 5.59
CA LYS A 87 13.28 -8.52 5.11
C LYS A 87 13.41 -8.59 3.60
N LEU A 88 12.34 -8.53 2.85
CA LEU A 88 12.36 -8.57 1.39
C LEU A 88 11.18 -7.75 0.89
N ILE A 89 11.42 -6.88 -0.08
CA ILE A 89 10.34 -6.27 -0.86
C ILE A 89 10.25 -6.98 -2.21
N CYS A 90 9.02 -7.30 -2.61
CA CYS A 90 8.71 -7.86 -3.93
C CYS A 90 7.75 -6.93 -4.67
N SER A 91 8.08 -6.59 -5.91
CA SER A 91 7.20 -5.81 -6.80
C SER A 91 7.26 -6.30 -8.23
N ASN A 92 6.33 -5.81 -9.05
CA ASN A 92 6.48 -5.84 -10.50
C ASN A 92 7.63 -4.94 -10.97
N LYS A 93 8.17 -5.24 -12.15
CA LYS A 93 9.20 -4.41 -12.78
C LYS A 93 8.56 -3.10 -13.28
N GLY A 94 9.09 -1.98 -12.81
CA GLY A 94 8.63 -0.65 -13.18
C GLY A 94 9.66 0.41 -12.77
N MET A 95 9.66 1.53 -13.49
CA MET A 95 10.56 2.66 -13.19
C MET A 95 10.15 3.35 -11.89
N GLU A 96 8.86 3.30 -11.55
CA GLU A 96 8.26 3.83 -10.32
C GLU A 96 8.79 3.16 -9.04
N ILE A 97 9.40 1.97 -9.17
CA ILE A 97 9.91 1.21 -8.03
C ILE A 97 11.38 1.49 -7.73
N VAL A 98 12.16 1.97 -8.71
CA VAL A 98 13.63 2.05 -8.65
C VAL A 98 14.10 2.75 -7.36
N LEU A 99 13.47 3.87 -7.04
CA LEU A 99 13.81 4.69 -5.89
C LEU A 99 13.45 4.02 -4.56
N LEU A 100 12.29 3.37 -4.48
CA LEU A 100 11.88 2.59 -3.31
C LEU A 100 12.87 1.44 -3.07
N ALA A 101 13.27 0.73 -4.14
CA ALA A 101 14.23 -0.35 -4.05
C ALA A 101 15.60 0.14 -3.52
N GLN A 102 16.06 1.30 -4.01
CA GLN A 102 17.31 1.94 -3.56
C GLN A 102 17.23 2.38 -2.09
N SER A 103 16.14 3.03 -1.67
CA SER A 103 15.93 3.41 -0.26
C SER A 103 15.91 2.18 0.65
N HIS A 104 15.21 1.11 0.23
CA HIS A 104 15.14 -0.11 1.02
C HIS A 104 16.51 -0.77 1.20
N ILE A 105 17.29 -0.97 0.12
CA ILE A 105 18.63 -1.56 0.27
C ILE A 105 19.56 -0.67 1.08
N THR A 106 19.46 0.66 0.96
CA THR A 106 20.27 1.61 1.73
C THR A 106 20.00 1.46 3.24
N LEU A 107 18.72 1.40 3.64
CA LEU A 107 18.32 1.19 5.03
C LEU A 107 18.74 -0.18 5.55
N ARG A 108 18.58 -1.23 4.74
CA ARG A 108 19.04 -2.58 5.12
C ARG A 108 20.54 -2.66 5.26
N ARG A 109 21.31 -1.96 4.41
CA ARG A 109 22.77 -1.86 4.49
C ARG A 109 23.24 -1.03 5.69
N ALA A 110 22.45 -0.07 6.17
CA ALA A 110 22.75 0.63 7.42
C ALA A 110 22.80 -0.34 8.62
N ASN A 111 22.00 -1.41 8.60
CA ASN A 111 22.06 -2.49 9.60
C ASN A 111 23.07 -3.60 9.24
N LYS A 112 23.26 -3.86 7.94
CA LYS A 112 24.07 -4.97 7.39
C LYS A 112 24.88 -4.49 6.18
N PRO A 113 26.06 -3.87 6.38
CA PRO A 113 26.79 -3.16 5.32
C PRO A 113 27.00 -3.94 4.02
N ASP A 114 27.29 -5.24 4.13
CA ASP A 114 27.62 -6.10 2.98
C ASP A 114 26.40 -6.87 2.41
N LEU A 115 25.16 -6.44 2.72
CA LEU A 115 23.97 -7.14 2.26
C LEU A 115 23.83 -7.04 0.72
N PRO A 116 23.75 -8.17 0.00
CA PRO A 116 23.55 -8.15 -1.45
C PRO A 116 22.11 -7.77 -1.81
N PHE A 117 21.92 -7.05 -2.92
CA PHE A 117 20.61 -6.51 -3.31
C PHE A 117 19.49 -7.57 -3.36
N HIS A 118 19.75 -8.74 -3.95
CA HIS A 118 18.76 -9.82 -4.10
C HIS A 118 18.26 -10.42 -2.76
N LYS A 119 18.92 -10.14 -1.63
CA LYS A 119 18.46 -10.52 -0.28
C LYS A 119 17.55 -9.46 0.36
N ALA A 120 17.47 -8.26 -0.22
CA ALA A 120 16.61 -7.16 0.25
C ALA A 120 15.48 -6.84 -0.73
N TYR A 121 15.68 -7.08 -2.03
CA TYR A 121 14.70 -6.76 -3.06
C TYR A 121 14.60 -7.87 -4.11
N SER A 122 13.38 -8.15 -4.57
CA SER A 122 13.11 -9.11 -5.64
C SER A 122 12.13 -8.54 -6.67
N TYR A 123 12.50 -8.57 -7.94
CA TYR A 123 11.60 -8.25 -9.03
C TYR A 123 10.82 -9.49 -9.48
N GLY A 124 9.50 -9.46 -9.33
CA GLY A 124 8.59 -10.50 -9.82
C GLY A 124 7.97 -10.14 -11.17
N LYS A 125 7.54 -11.15 -11.93
CA LYS A 125 6.46 -10.96 -12.92
C LYS A 125 5.13 -10.84 -12.17
N SER A 126 4.11 -10.21 -12.75
CA SER A 126 2.77 -10.10 -12.13
C SER A 126 2.20 -11.44 -11.66
N THR A 127 2.54 -12.54 -12.34
CA THR A 127 2.17 -13.92 -11.95
C THR A 127 2.82 -14.41 -10.66
N LYS A 128 3.84 -13.72 -10.14
CA LYS A 128 4.56 -14.01 -8.89
C LYS A 128 4.09 -13.12 -7.73
N ASN A 129 3.48 -11.97 -8.01
CA ASN A 129 2.91 -11.06 -7.00
C ASN A 129 1.51 -11.51 -6.54
N GLN A 130 1.33 -12.82 -6.35
CA GLN A 130 0.01 -13.46 -6.30
C GLN A 130 -0.86 -12.97 -5.14
N ARG A 131 -0.26 -12.57 -4.01
CA ARG A 131 -1.00 -12.15 -2.81
C ARG A 131 -1.72 -10.82 -3.04
N ILE A 132 -0.99 -9.80 -3.49
CA ILE A 132 -1.59 -8.50 -3.74
C ILE A 132 -2.50 -8.51 -4.96
N GLU A 133 -2.16 -9.27 -6.01
CA GLU A 133 -3.04 -9.46 -7.18
C GLU A 133 -4.35 -10.17 -6.82
N ALA A 134 -4.30 -11.18 -5.94
CA ALA A 134 -5.52 -11.81 -5.43
C ALA A 134 -6.36 -10.81 -4.62
N TRP A 135 -5.72 -9.97 -3.82
CA TRP A 135 -6.41 -8.92 -3.07
C TRP A 135 -7.01 -7.84 -3.99
N TRP A 136 -6.31 -7.42 -5.05
CA TRP A 136 -6.86 -6.50 -6.05
C TRP A 136 -8.12 -7.05 -6.73
N ASN A 137 -8.18 -8.36 -6.97
CA ASN A 137 -9.40 -8.98 -7.49
C ASN A 137 -10.57 -8.90 -6.49
N LEU A 138 -10.30 -9.08 -5.19
CA LEU A 138 -11.32 -8.89 -4.14
C LEU A 138 -11.78 -7.44 -4.04
N LEU A 139 -10.86 -6.47 -4.10
CA LEU A 139 -11.18 -5.05 -4.10
C LEU A 139 -12.03 -4.69 -5.33
N MET A 140 -11.67 -5.23 -6.49
CA MET A 140 -12.42 -5.08 -7.73
C MET A 140 -13.85 -5.60 -7.62
N GLU A 141 -14.02 -6.83 -7.14
CA GLU A 141 -15.33 -7.45 -6.95
C GLU A 141 -16.18 -6.71 -5.90
N GLY A 142 -15.55 -6.15 -4.87
CA GLY A 142 -16.24 -5.53 -3.75
C GLY A 142 -16.57 -4.04 -3.90
N GLN A 143 -15.71 -3.23 -4.53
CA GLN A 143 -15.83 -1.76 -4.52
C GLN A 143 -15.49 -1.10 -5.86
N THR A 144 -14.36 -1.45 -6.48
CA THR A 144 -13.86 -0.72 -7.65
C THR A 144 -14.75 -0.92 -8.88
N GLN A 145 -15.52 -2.02 -8.95
CA GLN A 145 -16.44 -2.27 -10.04
C GLN A 145 -17.59 -1.25 -10.08
N GLU A 146 -18.10 -0.80 -8.92
CA GLU A 146 -19.15 0.22 -8.86
C GLU A 146 -18.65 1.55 -9.43
N TRP A 147 -17.46 1.97 -9.02
CA TRP A 147 -16.81 3.17 -9.54
C TRP A 147 -16.56 3.10 -11.04
N LYS A 148 -16.12 1.94 -11.55
CA LYS A 148 -15.94 1.75 -12.99
C LYS A 148 -17.23 1.91 -13.76
N VAL A 149 -18.32 1.31 -13.28
CA VAL A 149 -19.63 1.41 -13.93
C VAL A 149 -20.10 2.87 -13.90
N PHE A 150 -20.05 3.50 -12.73
CA PHE A 150 -20.43 4.90 -12.55
C PHE A 150 -19.67 5.85 -13.49
N PHE A 151 -18.35 5.72 -13.56
CA PHE A 151 -17.55 6.59 -14.43
C PHE A 151 -17.70 6.24 -15.92
N ALA A 152 -17.93 4.97 -16.27
CA ALA A 152 -18.25 4.59 -17.63
C ALA A 152 -19.61 5.18 -18.09
N GLU A 153 -20.61 5.22 -17.20
CA GLU A 153 -21.89 5.88 -17.48
C GLU A 153 -21.72 7.38 -17.73
N LEU A 154 -20.86 8.08 -16.97
CA LEU A 154 -20.55 9.49 -17.24
C LEU A 154 -19.93 9.69 -18.63
N GLU A 155 -19.05 8.79 -19.05
CA GLU A 155 -18.44 8.83 -20.38
C GLU A 155 -19.49 8.57 -21.48
N GLU A 156 -20.34 7.56 -21.31
CA GLU A 156 -21.42 7.23 -22.26
C GLU A 156 -22.46 8.36 -22.39
N GLU A 157 -22.74 9.08 -21.31
CA GLU A 157 -23.63 10.26 -21.29
C GLU A 157 -22.96 11.54 -21.86
N GLY A 158 -21.68 11.48 -22.24
CA GLY A 158 -20.92 12.64 -22.70
C GLY A 158 -20.61 13.67 -21.59
N GLN A 159 -20.68 13.25 -20.33
CA GLN A 159 -20.37 14.05 -19.13
C GLN A 159 -18.91 13.91 -18.69
N PHE A 160 -18.10 13.18 -19.45
CA PHE A 160 -16.67 13.04 -19.26
C PHE A 160 -15.96 12.89 -20.61
N ASP A 161 -14.97 13.73 -20.87
CA ASP A 161 -14.16 13.71 -22.10
C ASP A 161 -12.70 13.27 -21.88
N GLY A 162 -12.27 13.10 -20.63
CA GLY A 162 -10.92 12.68 -20.27
C GLY A 162 -9.85 13.75 -20.39
N GLY A 163 -10.23 15.00 -20.66
CA GLY A 163 -9.37 16.16 -20.58
C GLY A 163 -8.92 16.45 -19.14
N ASP A 164 -7.85 17.24 -19.00
CA ASP A 164 -7.25 17.49 -17.70
C ASP A 164 -8.16 18.30 -16.76
N ILE A 165 -9.06 19.11 -17.35
CA ILE A 165 -10.11 19.80 -16.61
C ILE A 165 -11.11 18.82 -16.00
N ASP A 166 -11.66 17.90 -16.79
CA ASP A 166 -12.60 16.88 -16.29
C ASP A 166 -11.97 16.03 -15.20
N LYS A 167 -10.71 15.61 -15.40
CA LYS A 167 -9.93 14.89 -14.40
C LYS A 167 -9.76 15.69 -13.12
N SER A 168 -9.44 16.98 -13.21
CA SER A 168 -9.30 17.84 -12.02
C SER A 168 -10.61 18.01 -11.26
N CYS A 169 -11.74 18.14 -11.96
CA CYS A 169 -13.07 18.20 -11.37
C CYS A 169 -13.46 16.88 -10.70
N LEU A 170 -13.14 15.74 -11.33
CA LEU A 170 -13.33 14.43 -10.72
C LEU A 170 -12.50 14.28 -9.45
N GLN A 171 -11.20 14.62 -9.50
CA GLN A 171 -10.31 14.55 -8.35
C GLN A 171 -10.86 15.37 -7.17
N TYR A 172 -11.33 16.59 -7.41
CA TYR A 172 -11.89 17.42 -6.35
C TYR A 172 -13.13 16.79 -5.69
N ILE A 173 -14.06 16.24 -6.48
CA ILE A 173 -15.33 15.73 -5.95
C ILE A 173 -15.18 14.32 -5.35
N TYR A 174 -14.36 13.47 -5.96
CA TYR A 174 -14.36 12.02 -5.70
C TYR A 174 -13.12 11.50 -4.97
N MET A 175 -12.02 12.25 -4.86
CA MET A 175 -10.80 11.76 -4.20
C MET A 175 -11.08 11.29 -2.77
N ASP A 176 -11.69 12.13 -1.95
CA ASP A 176 -11.99 11.80 -0.55
C ASP A 176 -13.00 10.66 -0.42
N ILE A 177 -13.99 10.61 -1.33
CA ILE A 177 -15.01 9.55 -1.34
C ILE A 177 -14.35 8.19 -1.66
N ILE A 178 -13.52 8.14 -2.70
CA ILE A 178 -12.81 6.95 -3.13
C ILE A 178 -11.83 6.50 -2.05
N CYS A 179 -11.08 7.44 -1.46
CA CYS A 179 -10.17 7.15 -0.35
C CYS A 179 -10.91 6.54 0.84
N SER A 180 -12.05 7.12 1.23
CA SER A 180 -12.88 6.61 2.34
C SER A 180 -13.43 5.22 2.05
N HIS A 181 -13.89 4.95 0.84
CA HIS A 181 -14.39 3.63 0.44
C HIS A 181 -13.30 2.56 0.45
N ILE A 182 -12.12 2.88 -0.09
CA ILE A 182 -10.97 1.97 -0.10
C ILE A 182 -10.50 1.71 1.35
N HIS A 183 -10.45 2.75 2.18
CA HIS A 183 -10.13 2.62 3.60
C HIS A 183 -11.07 1.62 4.30
N GLN A 184 -12.38 1.81 4.13
CA GLN A 184 -13.38 0.94 4.75
C GLN A 184 -13.24 -0.51 4.26
N PHE A 185 -12.99 -0.72 2.97
CA PHE A 185 -12.76 -2.05 2.42
C PHE A 185 -11.52 -2.71 3.04
N ILE A 186 -10.43 -1.97 3.20
CA ILE A 186 -9.20 -2.47 3.83
C ILE A 186 -9.44 -2.83 5.29
N ALA A 187 -10.15 -1.98 6.04
CA ALA A 187 -10.51 -2.26 7.43
C ALA A 187 -11.32 -3.57 7.56
N ILE A 188 -12.28 -3.79 6.64
CA ILE A 188 -13.05 -5.03 6.57
C ILE A 188 -12.15 -6.22 6.22
N HIS A 189 -11.30 -6.09 5.20
CA HIS A 189 -10.36 -7.14 4.79
C HIS A 189 -9.43 -7.55 5.93
N ASN A 190 -8.82 -6.58 6.61
CA ASN A 190 -7.89 -6.83 7.70
C ASN A 190 -8.57 -7.46 8.94
N SER A 191 -9.86 -7.22 9.12
CA SER A 191 -10.66 -7.78 10.24
C SER A 191 -11.33 -9.11 9.90
N HIS A 192 -11.47 -9.45 8.62
CA HIS A 192 -12.17 -10.66 8.19
C HIS A 192 -11.33 -11.91 8.45
N SER A 193 -11.92 -12.94 9.05
CA SER A 193 -11.21 -14.19 9.32
C SER A 193 -10.97 -14.99 8.04
N ILE A 194 -9.71 -15.27 7.72
CA ILE A 194 -9.34 -16.25 6.70
C ILE A 194 -9.75 -17.63 7.23
N SER A 195 -10.72 -18.25 6.55
CA SER A 195 -11.18 -19.59 6.91
C SER A 195 -10.11 -20.64 6.62
N GLU A 196 -10.07 -21.67 7.47
CA GLU A 196 -9.20 -22.81 7.28
C GLU A 196 -9.51 -23.50 5.94
N GLN A 197 -8.47 -23.70 5.14
CA GLN A 197 -8.56 -24.45 3.89
C GLN A 197 -7.73 -25.72 4.07
N CYS A 198 -8.37 -26.86 4.37
CA CYS A 198 -7.68 -28.11 4.74
C CYS A 198 -6.62 -28.56 3.71
N LEU A 199 -6.80 -28.24 2.42
CA LEU A 199 -5.87 -28.58 1.35
C LEU A 199 -4.70 -27.59 1.19
N ARG A 200 -4.69 -26.51 1.96
CA ARG A 200 -3.72 -25.41 1.89
C ARG A 200 -3.22 -24.96 3.26
N SER A 201 -3.56 -25.69 4.32
CA SER A 201 -3.21 -25.35 5.70
C SER A 201 -1.70 -25.28 5.93
N HIS A 202 -0.90 -25.93 5.09
CA HIS A 202 0.56 -25.90 5.17
C HIS A 202 1.18 -24.57 4.71
N TYR A 203 0.45 -23.71 3.98
CA TYR A 203 0.98 -22.43 3.49
C TYR A 203 0.03 -21.24 3.55
N LEU A 204 -1.25 -21.45 3.87
CA LEU A 204 -2.23 -20.41 4.07
C LEU A 204 -2.55 -20.30 5.56
N PRO A 205 -2.23 -19.18 6.23
CA PRO A 205 -2.59 -19.02 7.63
C PRO A 205 -4.11 -18.88 7.78
N THR A 206 -4.61 -19.32 8.94
CA THR A 206 -6.00 -19.22 9.34
C THR A 206 -6.12 -18.16 10.43
N GLY A 207 -7.12 -17.29 10.35
CA GLY A 207 -7.33 -16.20 11.30
C GLY A 207 -7.51 -14.84 10.63
N GLN A 208 -7.70 -13.80 11.44
CA GLN A 208 -7.85 -12.43 10.95
C GLN A 208 -6.47 -11.85 10.59
N PRO A 209 -6.28 -11.24 9.40
CA PRO A 209 -5.01 -10.64 9.02
C PRO A 209 -4.43 -9.69 10.07
N PHE A 210 -5.29 -8.86 10.68
CA PHE A 210 -4.89 -7.96 11.77
C PHE A 210 -4.29 -8.72 12.96
N LEU A 211 -4.98 -9.75 13.46
CA LEU A 211 -4.46 -10.55 14.58
C LEU A 211 -3.19 -11.30 14.20
N LEU A 212 -3.16 -11.87 12.99
CA LEU A 212 -1.98 -12.58 12.48
C LEU A 212 -0.76 -11.67 12.39
N TYR A 213 -0.94 -10.38 12.06
CA TYR A 213 0.15 -9.42 11.91
C TYR A 213 0.62 -8.81 13.25
N HIS A 214 -0.32 -8.40 14.11
CA HIS A 214 0.00 -7.71 15.36
C HIS A 214 0.23 -8.65 16.55
N TYR A 215 -0.37 -9.85 16.53
CA TYR A 215 -0.31 -10.83 17.63
C TYR A 215 0.06 -12.23 17.10
N PRO A 216 1.25 -12.41 16.49
CA PRO A 216 1.67 -13.71 15.95
C PRO A 216 1.90 -14.75 17.07
N GLU A 217 1.20 -15.87 16.99
CA GLU A 217 1.43 -17.03 17.85
C GLU A 217 2.28 -18.07 17.11
N GLY A 218 3.47 -18.39 17.64
CA GLY A 218 4.32 -19.47 17.12
C GLY A 218 4.97 -19.20 15.75
N VAL A 219 4.92 -17.96 15.26
CA VAL A 219 5.48 -17.54 13.97
C VAL A 219 6.60 -16.53 14.19
N ARG A 220 7.70 -16.66 13.43
CA ARG A 220 8.80 -15.69 13.48
C ARG A 220 8.41 -14.40 12.77
N ASP A 221 8.59 -13.28 13.47
CA ASP A 221 8.59 -11.95 12.89
C ASP A 221 10.00 -11.60 12.38
N TYR A 222 10.10 -11.24 11.10
CA TYR A 222 11.36 -10.92 10.44
C TYR A 222 11.62 -9.42 10.31
N LYS A 223 10.81 -8.55 10.93
CA LYS A 223 11.03 -7.11 10.87
C LYS A 223 12.42 -6.72 11.39
N GLU A 224 13.03 -5.75 10.73
CA GLU A 224 14.29 -5.14 11.15
C GLU A 224 14.04 -3.68 11.56
N PRO A 225 14.67 -3.19 12.63
CA PRO A 225 14.52 -1.79 13.03
C PRO A 225 15.13 -0.86 11.98
N VAL A 226 14.52 0.30 11.78
CA VAL A 226 14.99 1.30 10.82
C VAL A 226 16.09 2.16 11.45
N ASN A 227 17.20 2.36 10.74
CA ASN A 227 18.20 3.37 11.14
C ASN A 227 17.60 4.78 10.94
N ILE A 228 17.43 5.51 12.05
CA ILE A 228 16.71 6.79 12.06
C ILE A 228 17.45 7.88 11.29
N ASP A 229 18.78 7.93 11.39
CA ASP A 229 19.59 8.94 10.69
C ASP A 229 19.54 8.72 9.17
N THR A 230 19.69 7.46 8.73
CA THR A 230 19.55 7.10 7.32
C THR A 230 18.13 7.39 6.80
N LEU A 231 17.10 7.09 7.60
CA LEU A 231 15.72 7.42 7.24
C LEU A 231 15.51 8.94 7.11
N ALA A 232 16.05 9.73 8.04
CA ALA A 232 15.97 11.18 8.00
C ALA A 232 16.66 11.76 6.76
N ALA A 233 17.84 11.25 6.40
CA ALA A 233 18.54 11.63 5.18
C ALA A 233 17.71 11.34 3.93
N LEU A 234 17.19 10.12 3.79
CA LEU A 234 16.35 9.73 2.64
C LEU A 234 15.05 10.55 2.56
N LYS A 235 14.43 10.88 3.71
CA LYS A 235 13.26 11.77 3.75
C LYS A 235 13.59 13.18 3.30
N ALA A 236 14.76 13.70 3.68
CA ALA A 236 15.19 15.05 3.30
C ALA A 236 15.38 15.18 1.78
N GLU A 237 15.73 14.09 1.08
CA GLU A 237 15.88 14.06 -0.38
C GLU A 237 14.54 14.21 -1.13
N VAL A 238 13.43 13.77 -0.53
CA VAL A 238 12.07 13.86 -1.12
C VAL A 238 11.19 14.88 -0.41
N LYS A 239 11.77 15.80 0.37
CA LYS A 239 11.01 16.74 1.20
C LYS A 239 10.10 17.65 0.38
N ASP A 240 10.56 18.11 -0.79
CA ASP A 240 9.86 19.10 -1.61
C ASP A 240 8.63 18.52 -2.35
N PHE A 241 8.52 17.19 -2.44
CA PHE A 241 7.40 16.55 -3.10
C PHE A 241 6.24 16.34 -2.13
N ASN A 242 5.17 17.12 -2.18
CA ASN A 242 4.01 16.87 -1.32
C ASN A 242 3.21 15.66 -1.84
N LEU A 243 3.00 14.66 -0.98
CA LEU A 243 2.22 13.46 -1.31
C LEU A 243 0.74 13.80 -1.43
N ASP A 244 0.20 14.46 -0.41
CA ASP A 244 -1.24 14.65 -0.25
C ASP A 244 -1.77 15.77 -1.18
N GLN A 245 -0.90 16.41 -1.96
CA GLN A 245 -1.25 17.46 -2.91
C GLN A 245 -1.53 16.90 -4.31
N TYR A 246 -2.81 16.63 -4.59
CA TYR A 246 -3.28 16.21 -5.92
C TYR A 246 -3.84 17.35 -6.78
N LEU A 247 -4.12 18.51 -6.18
CA LEU A 247 -4.52 19.74 -6.85
C LEU A 247 -3.76 20.92 -6.24
N SER A 248 -3.55 21.99 -7.02
CA SER A 248 -2.97 23.22 -6.47
C SER A 248 -3.93 23.85 -5.47
N GLU A 249 -3.40 24.51 -4.44
CA GLU A 249 -4.24 25.20 -3.46
C GLU A 249 -5.15 26.26 -4.09
N GLU A 250 -4.68 26.92 -5.15
CA GLU A 250 -5.46 27.91 -5.90
C GLU A 250 -6.68 27.25 -6.57
N THR A 251 -6.48 26.08 -7.18
CA THR A 251 -7.56 25.30 -7.81
C THR A 251 -8.54 24.77 -6.76
N LEU A 252 -8.05 24.25 -5.63
CA LEU A 252 -8.92 23.80 -4.53
C LEU A 252 -9.81 24.95 -4.01
N LYS A 253 -9.21 26.13 -3.75
CA LYS A 253 -9.93 27.33 -3.29
C LYS A 253 -10.94 27.82 -4.33
N LEU A 254 -10.58 27.80 -5.61
CA LEU A 254 -11.47 28.16 -6.72
C LEU A 254 -12.67 27.22 -6.77
N TYR A 255 -12.45 25.90 -6.74
CA TYR A 255 -13.52 24.92 -6.85
C TYR A 255 -14.46 24.97 -5.65
N ALA A 256 -13.93 25.11 -4.44
CA ALA A 256 -14.71 25.37 -3.24
C ALA A 256 -15.57 26.63 -3.36
N HIS A 257 -15.01 27.72 -3.91
CA HIS A 257 -15.74 28.96 -4.12
C HIS A 257 -16.88 28.81 -5.15
N LEU A 258 -16.63 28.13 -6.27
CA LEU A 258 -17.63 27.88 -7.31
C LEU A 258 -18.81 27.05 -6.77
N LEU A 259 -18.53 26.00 -6.00
CA LEU A 259 -19.55 25.14 -5.40
C LEU A 259 -20.37 25.86 -4.33
N SER A 260 -19.70 26.61 -3.44
CA SER A 260 -20.37 27.34 -2.36
C SER A 260 -21.33 28.41 -2.87
N THR A 261 -21.01 29.06 -3.99
CA THR A 261 -21.87 30.05 -4.66
C THR A 261 -23.23 29.47 -5.07
N SER A 262 -23.26 28.17 -5.40
CA SER A 262 -24.47 27.43 -5.78
C SER A 262 -25.06 26.60 -4.64
N ARG A 263 -24.58 26.78 -3.39
CA ARG A 263 -25.03 26.05 -2.19
C ARG A 263 -24.80 24.53 -2.25
N TYR A 264 -23.83 24.07 -3.02
CA TYR A 264 -23.36 22.69 -2.89
C TYR A 264 -22.56 22.52 -1.59
N PRO A 265 -22.59 21.33 -0.97
CA PRO A 265 -21.68 21.04 0.14
C PRO A 265 -20.23 20.99 -0.35
N LEU A 266 -19.30 21.15 0.58
CA LEU A 266 -17.85 21.02 0.31
C LEU A 266 -17.37 19.57 0.48
N GLU A 267 -18.11 18.78 1.25
CA GLU A 267 -17.85 17.34 1.46
C GLU A 267 -18.98 16.53 0.81
N PHE A 268 -18.59 15.45 0.15
CA PHE A 268 -19.50 14.56 -0.54
C PHE A 268 -19.37 13.14 0.01
N ILE A 269 -20.47 12.40 -0.02
CA ILE A 269 -20.51 10.97 0.30
C ILE A 269 -21.16 10.24 -0.86
N TYR A 270 -20.72 9.01 -1.15
CA TYR A 270 -21.24 8.24 -2.28
C TYR A 270 -22.75 7.98 -2.22
N GLY A 271 -23.30 7.77 -1.01
CA GLY A 271 -24.73 7.55 -0.83
C GLY A 271 -25.62 8.75 -1.17
N ASN A 272 -25.02 9.94 -1.39
CA ASN A 272 -25.74 11.17 -1.72
C ASN A 272 -25.51 11.55 -3.20
N MET A 273 -26.55 11.41 -4.02
CA MET A 273 -26.54 11.73 -5.46
C MET A 273 -26.13 13.18 -5.81
N GLN A 274 -26.02 14.08 -4.83
CA GLN A 274 -25.51 15.44 -5.04
C GLN A 274 -24.10 15.46 -5.65
N HIS A 275 -23.25 14.47 -5.40
CA HIS A 275 -21.89 14.42 -5.97
C HIS A 275 -21.89 14.44 -7.51
N LYS A 276 -22.81 13.70 -8.17
CA LYS A 276 -22.92 13.68 -9.64
C LYS A 276 -23.32 15.05 -10.17
N SER A 277 -24.34 15.66 -9.56
CA SER A 277 -24.80 16.99 -9.96
C SER A 277 -23.75 18.08 -9.69
N ALA A 278 -23.00 17.98 -8.59
CA ALA A 278 -21.93 18.91 -8.22
C ALA A 278 -20.76 18.81 -9.21
N TYR A 279 -20.38 17.60 -9.61
CA TYR A 279 -19.38 17.38 -10.65
C TYR A 279 -19.77 18.02 -11.98
N ILE A 280 -21.00 17.77 -12.48
CA ILE A 280 -21.48 18.34 -13.74
C ILE A 280 -21.49 19.88 -13.66
N PHE A 281 -22.00 20.43 -12.56
CA PHE A 281 -22.02 21.87 -12.32
C PHE A 281 -20.61 22.47 -12.30
N LEU A 282 -19.69 21.84 -11.56
CA LEU A 282 -18.31 22.31 -11.43
C LEU A 282 -17.62 22.32 -12.80
N ARG A 283 -17.77 21.23 -13.57
CA ARG A 283 -17.25 21.11 -14.94
C ARG A 283 -17.73 22.25 -15.84
N GLU A 284 -19.03 22.52 -15.84
CA GLU A 284 -19.61 23.61 -16.65
C GLU A 284 -19.07 24.98 -16.23
N LYS A 285 -18.99 25.25 -14.92
CA LYS A 285 -18.49 26.54 -14.42
C LYS A 285 -17.01 26.74 -14.69
N VAL A 286 -16.23 25.69 -14.58
CA VAL A 286 -14.81 25.71 -14.92
C VAL A 286 -14.62 25.93 -16.43
N ALA A 287 -15.45 25.31 -17.27
CA ALA A 287 -15.41 25.57 -18.71
C ALA A 287 -15.75 27.04 -19.04
N ASP A 288 -16.77 27.62 -18.39
CA ASP A 288 -17.11 29.04 -18.51
C ASP A 288 -15.95 29.95 -18.08
N TYR A 289 -15.31 29.61 -16.95
CA TYR A 289 -14.18 30.33 -16.38
C TYR A 289 -12.99 30.41 -17.36
N ILE A 290 -12.65 29.29 -17.99
CA ILE A 290 -11.58 29.21 -19.00
C ILE A 290 -11.97 29.97 -20.27
N GLN A 291 -13.22 29.88 -20.72
CA GLN A 291 -13.70 30.61 -21.89
C GLN A 291 -13.63 32.13 -21.70
N ASN A 292 -13.72 32.62 -20.46
CA ASN A 292 -13.55 34.03 -20.12
C ASN A 292 -12.09 34.49 -20.08
N GLY A 293 -11.13 33.60 -20.39
CA GLY A 293 -9.71 33.90 -20.49
C GLY A 293 -8.94 33.75 -19.17
N GLU A 294 -9.54 33.13 -18.16
CA GLU A 294 -8.87 32.80 -16.90
C GLU A 294 -8.16 31.43 -17.01
N GLU A 295 -7.08 31.24 -16.26
CA GLU A 295 -6.23 30.05 -16.35
C GLU A 295 -6.32 29.22 -15.07
N ILE A 296 -6.37 27.89 -15.20
CA ILE A 296 -6.38 26.96 -14.07
C ILE A 296 -5.02 26.32 -13.94
N LYS A 297 -4.46 26.41 -12.73
CA LYS A 297 -3.21 25.73 -12.38
C LYS A 297 -3.48 24.25 -12.09
N LEU A 298 -3.34 23.46 -13.14
CA LEU A 298 -3.31 22.01 -13.04
C LEU A 298 -1.97 21.54 -12.48
N PHE A 299 -1.98 20.41 -11.78
CA PHE A 299 -0.77 19.85 -11.20
C PHE A 299 0.07 19.23 -12.32
N ASN A 300 1.33 19.67 -12.45
CA ASN A 300 2.28 19.02 -13.34
C ASN A 300 2.78 17.73 -12.68
N SER A 301 2.97 16.66 -13.44
CA SER A 301 3.66 15.48 -12.92
C SER A 301 5.01 15.92 -12.33
N PRO A 302 5.34 15.48 -11.10
CA PRO A 302 6.57 15.91 -10.42
C PRO A 302 7.79 15.68 -11.31
N THR A 303 8.40 16.78 -11.73
CA THR A 303 9.62 16.78 -12.54
C THR A 303 10.80 16.83 -11.56
N GLY A 304 11.69 15.85 -11.61
CA GLY A 304 12.83 15.73 -10.68
C GLY A 304 13.21 14.29 -10.33
N ALA A 305 12.32 13.32 -10.61
CA ALA A 305 12.66 11.91 -10.51
C ALA A 305 13.82 11.54 -11.45
N GLU A 306 13.89 12.13 -12.65
CA GLU A 306 14.94 11.84 -13.65
C GLU A 306 16.34 12.17 -13.13
N ASP A 307 16.54 13.37 -12.56
CA ASP A 307 17.82 13.82 -12.02
C ASP A 307 18.21 13.00 -10.78
N TRP A 308 17.24 12.61 -9.95
CA TRP A 308 17.48 11.81 -8.75
C TRP A 308 17.75 10.33 -9.09
N ILE A 309 17.02 9.75 -10.05
CA ILE A 309 17.27 8.42 -10.63
C ILE A 309 18.66 8.39 -11.27
N GLN A 310 19.07 9.46 -11.97
CA GLN A 310 20.43 9.57 -12.52
C GLN A 310 21.49 9.74 -11.43
N ALA A 311 21.26 10.59 -10.43
CA ALA A 311 22.22 10.85 -9.34
C ALA A 311 22.43 9.61 -8.44
N HIS A 312 21.40 8.78 -8.29
CA HIS A 312 21.42 7.54 -7.51
C HIS A 312 21.43 6.29 -8.40
N TYR A 313 21.79 6.44 -9.67
CA TYR A 313 21.83 5.35 -10.65
C TYR A 313 22.82 4.28 -10.22
N ASN A 314 22.30 3.23 -9.59
CA ASN A 314 23.09 2.12 -9.10
C ASN A 314 23.05 0.99 -10.13
N HIS A 315 24.16 0.77 -10.84
CA HIS A 315 24.30 -0.32 -11.81
C HIS A 315 23.99 -1.71 -11.22
N GLU A 316 24.00 -1.89 -9.89
CA GLU A 316 23.52 -3.12 -9.23
C GLU A 316 22.01 -3.33 -9.41
N ILE A 317 21.20 -2.27 -9.27
CA ILE A 317 19.73 -2.34 -9.37
C ILE A 317 19.31 -2.65 -10.80
N GLU A 318 19.89 -1.97 -11.79
CA GLU A 318 19.61 -2.19 -13.21
C GLU A 318 19.99 -3.62 -13.64
N ARG A 319 21.18 -4.11 -13.24
CA ARG A 319 21.60 -5.49 -13.52
C ARG A 319 20.63 -6.53 -12.93
N HIS A 320 20.05 -6.25 -11.76
CA HIS A 320 19.04 -7.13 -11.16
C HIS A 320 17.62 -6.91 -11.71
N GLN A 321 17.31 -5.73 -12.28
CA GLN A 321 16.08 -5.52 -13.05
C GLN A 321 16.08 -6.38 -14.32
N ASP A 322 17.24 -6.57 -14.95
CA ASP A 322 17.36 -7.39 -16.17
C ASP A 322 17.42 -8.91 -15.88
N GLN A 323 17.84 -9.30 -14.68
CA GLN A 323 17.92 -10.71 -14.28
C GLN A 323 16.58 -11.20 -13.70
N ASP A 324 15.90 -12.09 -14.41
CA ASP A 324 14.68 -12.78 -13.96
C ASP A 324 15.06 -13.81 -12.88
N HIS A 325 15.34 -13.34 -11.65
CA HIS A 325 15.56 -14.26 -10.55
C HIS A 325 14.23 -14.99 -10.26
N SER A 326 14.26 -16.32 -10.34
CA SER A 326 13.24 -17.14 -9.69
C SER A 326 13.16 -16.71 -8.22
N MET A 327 11.97 -16.69 -7.62
CA MET A 327 11.84 -16.54 -6.16
C MET A 327 12.44 -17.79 -5.52
N VAL A 328 13.76 -17.86 -5.47
CA VAL A 328 14.46 -18.78 -4.59
C VAL A 328 14.48 -18.05 -3.25
N ILE A 329 13.47 -18.31 -2.44
CA ILE A 329 13.56 -18.04 -1.01
C ILE A 329 14.63 -19.03 -0.51
N GLU A 330 15.90 -18.69 -0.69
CA GLU A 330 16.99 -19.55 -0.23
C GLU A 330 16.86 -19.76 1.28
N ASP A 331 16.87 -21.03 1.68
CA ASP A 331 16.74 -21.50 3.05
C ASP A 331 18.01 -21.29 3.90
N THR A 332 18.96 -20.46 3.46
CA THR A 332 20.29 -20.35 4.06
C THR A 332 20.38 -19.26 5.13
N ASP A 333 19.44 -19.22 6.06
CA ASP A 333 19.63 -18.54 7.36
C ASP A 333 19.81 -19.62 8.45
N ASN A 334 20.84 -20.47 8.30
CA ASN A 334 21.34 -21.27 9.42
C ASN A 334 22.36 -20.40 10.16
N GLU A 335 21.87 -19.38 10.87
CA GLU A 335 22.67 -18.69 11.88
C GLU A 335 22.93 -19.72 12.98
N GLY A 336 24.16 -20.24 13.00
CA GLY A 336 24.59 -21.25 13.95
C GLY A 336 24.34 -20.77 15.38
N ILE A 337 23.46 -21.49 16.08
CA ILE A 337 23.38 -21.41 17.52
C ILE A 337 24.68 -22.03 18.04
N ASN A 338 25.59 -21.20 18.52
CA ASN A 338 26.67 -21.66 19.37
C ASN A 338 26.04 -22.09 20.70
N GLU A 339 25.72 -23.37 20.83
CA GLU A 339 25.45 -24.01 22.10
C GLU A 339 26.77 -24.12 22.87
N GLU A 340 27.09 -23.11 23.68
CA GLU A 340 27.99 -23.28 24.81
C GLU A 340 27.27 -22.88 26.10
N GLY A 341 26.89 -23.91 26.87
CA GLY A 341 26.86 -23.87 28.34
C GLY A 341 25.65 -23.21 29.00
N ILE A 342 24.58 -23.98 29.21
CA ILE A 342 23.76 -23.82 30.41
C ILE A 342 23.57 -25.20 31.03
N GLU A 343 24.20 -25.37 32.18
CA GLU A 343 24.10 -26.54 33.06
C GLU A 343 22.64 -26.80 33.45
N GLU A 344 22.23 -28.06 33.34
CA GLU A 344 20.99 -28.57 33.94
C GLU A 344 21.04 -28.41 35.47
N SER A 345 20.06 -27.69 36.03
CA SER A 345 19.70 -27.83 37.43
C SER A 345 18.25 -28.30 37.53
N GLU A 346 18.08 -29.51 38.05
CA GLU A 346 16.81 -30.15 38.41
C GLU A 346 15.97 -29.27 39.35
N SER A 347 14.66 -29.19 39.13
CA SER A 347 13.68 -29.23 40.23
C SER A 347 12.25 -29.49 39.75
N ASP A 348 11.72 -30.61 40.26
CA ASP A 348 10.36 -30.83 40.78
C ASP A 348 9.13 -30.86 39.88
N ARG A 349 8.66 -32.11 39.75
CA ARG A 349 7.31 -32.54 39.35
C ARG A 349 6.28 -32.00 40.35
N ILE A 350 5.26 -31.30 39.85
CA ILE A 350 3.98 -31.11 40.55
C ILE A 350 2.83 -31.49 39.61
N VAL A 351 1.99 -32.42 40.08
CA VAL A 351 0.76 -32.94 39.44
C VAL A 351 -0.36 -31.90 39.59
N PRO A 352 -1.25 -31.69 38.60
CA PRO A 352 -2.28 -30.66 38.67
C PRO A 352 -3.45 -31.07 39.57
N GLY A 353 -3.79 -30.22 40.53
CA GLY A 353 -5.02 -30.28 41.32
C GLY A 353 -6.08 -29.36 40.71
N GLU A 354 -7.29 -29.90 40.55
CA GLU A 354 -8.49 -29.22 40.06
C GLU A 354 -8.83 -27.99 40.93
N GLY A 355 -9.06 -26.84 40.31
CA GLY A 355 -9.44 -25.60 40.97
C GLY A 355 -10.14 -24.64 40.00
N GLU A 356 -11.38 -24.34 40.32
CA GLU A 356 -12.34 -23.54 39.53
C GLU A 356 -11.83 -22.14 39.17
N LEU A 357 -11.96 -21.77 37.89
CA LEU A 357 -11.75 -20.40 37.38
C LEU A 357 -12.87 -19.47 37.86
N LYS A 358 -12.55 -18.61 38.84
CA LYS A 358 -13.30 -17.36 39.09
C LYS A 358 -12.67 -16.23 38.28
N VAL A 359 -13.49 -15.61 37.45
CA VAL A 359 -13.18 -14.40 36.68
C VAL A 359 -13.09 -13.21 37.64
N GLU A 360 -11.89 -12.63 37.79
CA GLU A 360 -11.70 -11.30 38.37
C GLU A 360 -11.39 -10.28 37.28
N LYS A 361 -12.16 -9.19 37.27
CA LYS A 361 -11.95 -7.99 36.46
C LYS A 361 -10.87 -7.11 37.09
N GLY A 362 -9.93 -6.64 36.29
CA GLY A 362 -8.98 -5.56 36.60
C GLY A 362 -7.73 -5.71 35.72
N LYS A 363 -7.10 -4.68 35.15
CA LYS A 363 -7.19 -3.22 35.27
C LYS A 363 -6.73 -2.66 33.92
N GLU A 364 -7.30 -1.54 33.51
CA GLU A 364 -6.77 -0.65 32.47
C GLU A 364 -5.33 -0.24 32.84
N SER A 365 -4.39 -0.36 31.91
CA SER A 365 -3.04 0.18 32.05
C SER A 365 -2.90 1.40 31.14
N GLU A 366 -2.93 2.58 31.77
CA GLU A 366 -2.36 3.82 31.25
C GLU A 366 -0.88 3.61 30.91
N TYR A 367 -0.45 3.99 29.70
CA TYR A 367 0.96 4.20 29.38
C TYR A 367 1.16 5.61 28.80
N PHE A 368 1.42 6.53 29.72
CA PHE A 368 2.58 7.44 29.75
C PHE A 368 3.15 7.94 28.41
N TRP A 369 2.75 9.14 28.01
CA TRP A 369 3.46 9.98 27.04
C TRP A 369 4.42 10.90 27.79
N GLU A 370 5.72 10.62 27.75
CA GLU A 370 6.73 11.63 28.08
C GLU A 370 7.39 12.14 26.80
N SER A 371 7.17 13.44 26.62
CA SER A 371 7.62 14.33 25.55
C SER A 371 9.15 14.35 25.44
N LEU A 372 9.67 14.10 24.23
CA LEU A 372 10.89 14.74 23.76
C LEU A 372 10.46 15.76 22.71
N GLY A 373 10.45 17.03 23.14
CA GLY A 373 10.19 18.17 22.29
C GLY A 373 11.41 18.50 21.44
N ASP A 374 11.18 18.65 20.14
CA ASP A 374 11.89 19.60 19.28
C ASP A 374 10.83 20.53 18.69
N GLU A 375 10.99 21.83 18.95
CA GLU A 375 9.97 22.87 18.90
C GLU A 375 9.83 23.56 17.52
N GLU A 376 10.10 22.86 16.41
CA GLU A 376 10.02 23.44 15.04
C GLU A 376 9.04 22.76 14.06
N ASP A 377 8.38 21.65 14.43
CA ASP A 377 7.43 20.93 13.52
C ASP A 377 5.94 21.10 13.89
N SER A 378 5.58 22.09 14.72
CA SER A 378 4.20 22.29 15.18
C SER A 378 3.21 22.81 14.13
N ASN A 379 3.62 22.99 12.88
CA ASN A 379 2.76 23.46 11.78
C ASN A 379 2.42 22.38 10.72
N GLU A 380 2.94 21.15 10.84
CA GLU A 380 2.54 20.03 9.96
C GLU A 380 1.45 19.12 10.58
N LEU A 381 1.02 19.37 11.82
CA LEU A 381 0.09 18.51 12.58
C LEU A 381 -1.41 18.79 12.35
N GLU A 382 -1.79 19.67 11.43
CA GLU A 382 -3.21 19.96 11.13
C GLU A 382 -3.59 19.81 9.64
N ILE A 383 -2.81 19.08 8.84
CA ILE A 383 -3.13 18.85 7.42
C ILE A 383 -3.33 17.36 7.17
N ASN A 384 -4.62 16.98 7.16
CA ASN A 384 -5.21 15.76 6.59
C ASN A 384 -4.24 14.58 6.48
N ASP A 385 -4.06 13.84 7.58
CA ASP A 385 -3.32 12.59 7.58
C ASP A 385 -3.96 11.63 6.59
N GLY A 386 -3.38 11.53 5.39
CA GLY A 386 -3.65 10.46 4.44
C GLY A 386 -3.68 9.13 5.19
N TYR A 387 -4.87 8.53 5.22
CA TYR A 387 -5.28 7.37 6.01
C TYR A 387 -4.19 6.29 6.20
N PHE A 388 -3.41 6.40 7.27
CA PHE A 388 -2.78 5.24 7.90
C PHE A 388 -3.84 4.55 8.73
N LEU A 389 -3.90 3.21 8.69
CA LEU A 389 -4.69 2.48 9.67
C LEU A 389 -4.10 2.82 11.04
N ASP A 390 -4.89 3.49 11.89
CA ASP A 390 -4.50 3.81 13.26
C ASP A 390 -3.91 2.56 13.94
N LEU A 391 -2.69 2.72 14.46
CA LEU A 391 -1.86 1.67 15.08
C LEU A 391 -2.43 1.13 16.39
#